data_AF-A0A7S3C653-F1
#
_entry.id   AF-A0A7S3C653-F1
#
_cell.length_a   1.000
_cell.length_b   1.000
_cell.length_c   1.000
_cell.angle_alpha   90.00
_cell.angle_beta   90.00
_cell.angle_gamma   90.00
#
_symmetry.space_group_name_H-M   'P 1'
#
loop_
_entity.id
_entity.type
_entity.pdbx_description
1 polymer ?
#
loop_
_entity_poly.entity_id
_entity_poly.type
_entity_poly.pdbx_seq_one_letter_code
_entity_poly.pdbx_strand_id
1 'polypeptide(L)'
;MGPKMRTSFTRRKRQRARQDDTHRLARARKAALAERRAAEAREREERESKVPAGTKMAPGASKWQRTCAAVYEKHKDLAKVIFQASKLERLKLEKPLKKAVNQLSCSRQQIRFVGGNVTSHLSNQHQQGQHLYSYCLVRLGDLIAAQAPGLGAAKQLAFAYAELVAMVSDAGFEDLTFVLFASLHRSCPLAVPGLPKSYEGDLTEIKGYISLLAAVCQRQNPDWCWSYQARFLNHLPATERTALALDAFLQMAGHALHTKFRRQQDKVFACVRQGFVRSLGQAKGSEDVDAVKSRIEKYVDMRVFASAPKDSHIPETDESTHIRC
;
A
#
# COMPACT_ATOMS: atom_id res chain seq x y z
N MET A 1 -33.87 -66.69 38.64
CA MET A 1 -32.95 -65.97 37.72
C MET A 1 -33.70 -64.81 37.08
N GLY A 2 -33.59 -63.62 37.65
CA GLY A 2 -34.58 -62.54 37.47
C GLY A 2 -34.21 -61.49 36.40
N PRO A 3 -35.13 -61.06 35.50
CA PRO A 3 -34.84 -60.25 34.29
C PRO A 3 -34.32 -58.82 34.51
N LYS A 4 -34.20 -58.36 35.78
CA LYS A 4 -33.98 -56.94 36.14
C LYS A 4 -32.53 -56.45 36.00
N MET A 5 -31.52 -57.33 35.99
CA MET A 5 -30.11 -56.93 35.75
C MET A 5 -29.78 -56.77 34.26
N ARG A 6 -30.47 -57.47 33.35
CA ARG A 6 -30.25 -57.33 31.89
C ARG A 6 -30.74 -55.98 31.36
N THR A 7 -31.77 -55.39 31.96
CA THR A 7 -32.38 -54.11 31.54
C THR A 7 -31.55 -52.87 31.92
N SER A 8 -30.79 -52.92 33.03
CA SER A 8 -29.92 -51.80 33.46
C SER A 8 -28.66 -51.68 32.60
N PHE A 9 -28.07 -52.82 32.20
CA PHE A 9 -26.91 -52.87 31.31
C PHE A 9 -27.24 -52.39 29.89
N THR A 10 -28.39 -52.80 29.36
CA THR A 10 -28.89 -52.33 28.05
C THR A 10 -29.20 -50.83 28.05
N ARG A 11 -29.70 -50.27 29.16
CA ARG A 11 -29.95 -48.82 29.29
C ARG A 11 -28.66 -48.00 29.26
N ARG A 12 -27.61 -48.42 29.98
CA ARG A 12 -26.28 -47.76 29.96
C ARG A 12 -25.60 -47.86 28.59
N LYS A 13 -25.69 -49.02 27.92
CA LYS A 13 -25.15 -49.21 26.57
C LYS A 13 -25.84 -48.30 25.54
N ARG A 14 -27.17 -48.14 25.64
CA ARG A 14 -27.95 -47.20 24.81
C ARG A 14 -27.60 -45.74 25.10
N GLN A 15 -27.31 -45.39 26.36
CA GLN A 15 -26.95 -44.01 26.73
C GLN A 15 -25.56 -43.62 26.23
N ARG A 16 -24.58 -44.53 26.31
CA ARG A 16 -23.24 -44.33 25.71
C ARG A 16 -23.30 -44.23 24.18
N ALA A 17 -24.06 -45.10 23.52
CA ALA A 17 -24.28 -45.02 22.08
C ALA A 17 -24.90 -43.68 21.66
N ARG A 18 -25.90 -43.18 22.41
CA ARG A 18 -26.48 -41.85 22.17
C ARG A 18 -25.47 -40.72 22.38
N GLN A 19 -24.64 -40.79 23.41
CA GLN A 19 -23.58 -39.81 23.66
C GLN A 19 -22.52 -39.83 22.54
N ASP A 20 -22.09 -41.01 22.10
CA ASP A 20 -21.16 -41.18 20.99
C ASP A 20 -21.74 -40.67 19.68
N ASP A 21 -23.02 -40.94 19.40
CA ASP A 21 -23.73 -40.43 18.22
C ASP A 21 -23.87 -38.90 18.27
N THR A 22 -24.21 -38.32 19.42
CA THR A 22 -24.25 -36.85 19.56
C THR A 22 -22.89 -36.21 19.36
N HIS A 23 -21.81 -36.82 19.87
CA HIS A 23 -20.45 -36.33 19.69
C HIS A 23 -19.98 -36.47 18.24
N ARG A 24 -20.33 -37.57 17.56
CA ARG A 24 -20.08 -37.77 16.12
C ARG A 24 -20.82 -36.74 15.27
N LEU A 25 -22.11 -36.51 15.54
CA LEU A 25 -22.91 -35.48 14.85
C LEU A 25 -22.35 -34.07 15.08
N ALA A 26 -21.91 -33.75 16.30
CA ALA A 26 -21.27 -32.47 16.60
C ALA A 26 -19.94 -32.28 15.86
N ARG A 27 -19.11 -33.33 15.78
CA ARG A 27 -17.84 -33.30 15.02
C ARG A 27 -18.09 -33.18 13.52
N ALA A 28 -19.08 -33.89 12.98
CA ALA A 28 -19.48 -33.80 11.57
C ALA A 28 -20.00 -32.39 11.22
N ARG A 29 -20.82 -31.78 12.10
CA ARG A 29 -21.27 -30.38 11.92
C ARG A 29 -20.11 -29.38 11.95
N LYS A 30 -19.15 -29.54 12.87
CA LYS A 30 -17.94 -28.69 12.92
C LYS A 30 -17.09 -28.84 11.66
N ALA A 31 -16.90 -30.08 11.17
CA ALA A 31 -16.16 -30.36 9.95
C ALA A 31 -16.86 -29.73 8.72
N ALA A 32 -18.17 -29.91 8.58
CA ALA A 32 -18.95 -29.32 7.49
C ALA A 32 -18.93 -27.78 7.51
N LEU A 33 -18.98 -27.15 8.70
CA LEU A 33 -18.85 -25.69 8.83
C LEU A 33 -17.45 -25.22 8.45
N ALA A 34 -16.40 -25.94 8.85
CA ALA A 34 -15.02 -25.63 8.49
C ALA A 34 -14.80 -25.76 6.99
N GLU A 35 -15.35 -26.79 6.35
CA GLU A 35 -15.28 -27.00 4.91
C GLU A 35 -16.02 -25.91 4.14
N ARG A 36 -17.22 -25.52 4.55
CA ARG A 36 -17.94 -24.38 3.95
C ARG A 36 -17.15 -23.08 4.06
N ARG A 37 -16.59 -22.77 5.23
CA ARG A 37 -15.75 -21.59 5.43
C ARG A 37 -14.49 -21.64 4.55
N ALA A 38 -13.88 -22.81 4.39
CA ALA A 38 -12.73 -22.99 3.53
C ALA A 38 -13.09 -22.81 2.04
N ALA A 39 -14.25 -23.31 1.61
CA ALA A 39 -14.75 -23.12 0.25
C ALA A 39 -15.05 -21.64 -0.04
N GLU A 40 -15.76 -20.96 0.86
CA GLU A 40 -16.05 -19.51 0.77
C GLU A 40 -14.76 -18.68 0.75
N ALA A 41 -13.74 -19.07 1.54
CA ALA A 41 -12.44 -18.41 1.55
C ALA A 41 -11.68 -18.59 0.22
N ARG A 42 -11.71 -19.79 -0.36
CA ARG A 42 -11.09 -20.07 -1.67
C ARG A 42 -11.75 -19.28 -2.79
N GLU A 43 -13.08 -19.27 -2.84
CA GLU A 43 -13.84 -18.50 -3.84
C GLU A 43 -13.56 -17.00 -3.71
N ARG A 44 -13.51 -16.49 -2.48
CA ARG A 44 -13.12 -15.11 -2.20
C ARG A 44 -11.70 -14.80 -2.67
N GLU A 45 -10.75 -15.68 -2.38
CA GLU A 45 -9.35 -15.52 -2.80
C GLU A 45 -9.20 -15.55 -4.33
N GLU A 46 -9.90 -16.44 -5.02
CA GLU A 46 -9.92 -16.50 -6.48
C GLU A 46 -10.47 -15.19 -7.08
N ARG A 47 -11.58 -14.69 -6.53
CA ARG A 47 -12.17 -13.41 -6.96
C ARG A 47 -11.24 -12.22 -6.72
N GLU A 48 -10.57 -12.17 -5.57
CA GLU A 48 -9.67 -11.07 -5.20
C GLU A 48 -8.34 -11.13 -5.97
N SER A 49 -7.89 -12.32 -6.34
CA SER A 49 -6.63 -12.52 -7.08
C SER A 49 -6.77 -12.36 -8.60
N LYS A 50 -8.00 -12.23 -9.11
CA LYS A 50 -8.30 -12.10 -10.54
C LYS A 50 -7.68 -10.84 -11.15
N VAL A 51 -6.70 -11.04 -12.03
CA VAL A 51 -6.02 -9.98 -12.77
C VAL A 51 -6.94 -9.39 -13.86
N PRO A 52 -7.01 -8.05 -14.04
CA PRO A 52 -7.73 -7.43 -15.13
C PRO A 52 -7.22 -7.87 -16.51
N ALA A 53 -8.15 -8.06 -17.45
CA ALA A 53 -7.82 -8.45 -18.81
C ALA A 53 -6.85 -7.44 -19.46
N GLY A 54 -5.85 -7.93 -20.19
CA GLY A 54 -4.88 -7.08 -20.88
C GLY A 54 -3.86 -6.37 -19.97
N THR A 55 -3.75 -6.76 -18.69
CA THR A 55 -2.77 -6.21 -17.75
C THR A 55 -1.77 -7.28 -17.32
N LYS A 56 -0.46 -6.99 -17.44
CA LYS A 56 0.58 -7.82 -16.81
C LYS A 56 0.70 -7.44 -15.34
N MET A 57 0.33 -8.35 -14.45
CA MET A 57 0.31 -8.11 -12.99
C MET A 57 0.29 -9.44 -12.24
N ALA A 58 0.89 -9.48 -11.05
CA ALA A 58 0.80 -10.65 -10.17
C ALA A 58 -0.59 -10.80 -9.54
N PRO A 59 -1.10 -12.01 -9.29
CA PRO A 59 -2.36 -12.20 -8.57
C PRO A 59 -2.37 -11.52 -7.18
N GLY A 60 -1.24 -11.59 -6.46
CA GLY A 60 -1.06 -10.90 -5.18
C GLY A 60 -1.06 -9.36 -5.31
N ALA A 61 -0.64 -8.82 -6.46
CA ALA A 61 -0.75 -7.39 -6.73
C ALA A 61 -2.22 -7.00 -6.98
N SER A 62 -2.97 -7.78 -7.74
CA SER A 62 -4.41 -7.55 -7.94
C SER A 62 -5.18 -7.60 -6.61
N LYS A 63 -4.89 -8.58 -5.75
CA LYS A 63 -5.48 -8.67 -4.41
C LYS A 63 -5.19 -7.41 -3.58
N TRP A 64 -3.95 -6.92 -3.62
CA TRP A 64 -3.57 -5.70 -2.92
C TRP A 64 -4.27 -4.45 -3.47
N GLN A 65 -4.38 -4.33 -4.80
CA GLN A 65 -5.14 -3.26 -5.45
C GLN A 65 -6.58 -3.22 -4.95
N ARG A 66 -7.24 -4.38 -4.94
CA ARG A 66 -8.63 -4.52 -4.47
C ARG A 66 -8.79 -4.26 -2.99
N THR A 67 -7.81 -4.65 -2.17
CA THR A 67 -7.82 -4.36 -0.72
C THR A 67 -7.82 -2.86 -0.47
N CYS A 68 -6.92 -2.12 -1.12
CA CYS A 68 -6.89 -0.66 -1.00
C CYS A 68 -8.16 -0.02 -1.57
N ALA A 69 -8.61 -0.49 -2.73
CA ALA A 69 -9.83 0.01 -3.36
C ALA A 69 -11.07 -0.23 -2.48
N ALA A 70 -11.17 -1.36 -1.79
CA ALA A 70 -12.29 -1.65 -0.90
C ALA A 70 -12.36 -0.67 0.29
N VAL A 71 -11.22 -0.28 0.87
CA VAL A 71 -11.19 0.75 1.93
C VAL A 71 -11.59 2.12 1.37
N TYR A 72 -11.08 2.47 0.19
CA TYR A 72 -11.45 3.72 -0.49
C TYR A 72 -12.94 3.81 -0.79
N GLU A 73 -13.52 2.77 -1.39
CA GLU A 73 -14.95 2.72 -1.75
C GLU A 73 -15.84 2.69 -0.50
N LYS A 74 -15.46 1.97 0.56
CA LYS A 74 -16.14 2.01 1.87
C LYS A 74 -16.30 3.45 2.37
N HIS A 75 -15.23 4.25 2.36
CA HIS A 75 -15.32 5.64 2.80
C HIS A 75 -16.07 6.54 1.81
N LYS A 76 -15.94 6.29 0.51
CA LYS A 76 -16.74 6.99 -0.49
C LYS A 76 -18.24 6.77 -0.30
N ASP A 77 -18.65 5.54 -0.06
CA ASP A 77 -20.05 5.18 0.15
C ASP A 77 -20.62 5.83 1.42
N LEU A 78 -19.86 5.77 2.53
CA LEU A 78 -20.23 6.47 3.77
C LEU A 78 -20.35 7.99 3.57
N ALA A 79 -19.52 8.56 2.69
CA ALA A 79 -19.48 9.99 2.38
C ALA A 79 -20.37 10.40 1.20
N LYS A 80 -21.17 9.49 0.63
CA LYS A 80 -21.90 9.71 -0.64
C LYS A 80 -22.73 10.98 -0.64
N VAL A 81 -23.43 11.26 0.45
CA VAL A 81 -24.22 12.48 0.66
C VAL A 81 -23.36 13.75 0.57
N ILE A 82 -22.15 13.75 1.13
CA ILE A 82 -21.25 14.91 1.08
C ILE A 82 -20.64 15.07 -0.31
N PHE A 83 -20.34 13.98 -1.02
CA PHE A 83 -19.89 14.06 -2.42
C PHE A 83 -20.95 14.64 -3.35
N GLN A 84 -22.23 14.44 -3.05
CA GLN A 84 -23.37 14.98 -3.78
C GLN A 84 -23.80 16.38 -3.29
N ALA A 85 -23.26 16.83 -2.16
CA ALA A 85 -23.55 18.13 -1.59
C ALA A 85 -23.01 19.30 -2.43
N SER A 86 -23.43 20.51 -2.09
CA SER A 86 -23.03 21.71 -2.82
C SER A 86 -21.50 21.90 -2.81
N LYS A 87 -20.96 22.55 -3.84
CA LYS A 87 -19.53 22.89 -3.90
C LYS A 87 -19.09 23.69 -2.66
N LEU A 88 -19.96 24.55 -2.14
CA LEU A 88 -19.67 25.39 -0.97
C LEU A 88 -19.50 24.54 0.30
N GLU A 89 -20.37 23.57 0.54
CA GLU A 89 -20.28 22.66 1.69
C GLU A 89 -19.02 21.81 1.63
N ARG A 90 -18.74 21.23 0.46
CA ARG A 90 -17.51 20.47 0.23
C ARG A 90 -16.25 21.30 0.47
N LEU A 91 -16.25 22.56 0.01
CA LEU A 91 -15.11 23.47 0.20
C LEU A 91 -14.84 23.79 1.68
N LYS A 92 -15.86 23.85 2.55
CA LYS A 92 -15.66 24.07 3.98
C LYS A 92 -14.83 22.95 4.61
N LEU A 93 -15.05 21.71 4.17
CA LEU A 93 -14.32 20.53 4.64
C LEU A 93 -12.94 20.40 3.98
N GLU A 94 -12.84 20.72 2.69
CA GLU A 94 -11.59 20.54 1.92
C GLU A 94 -10.55 21.63 2.14
N LYS A 95 -10.95 22.88 2.39
CA LYS A 95 -10.02 24.01 2.48
C LYS A 95 -8.90 23.80 3.52
N PRO A 96 -9.19 23.33 4.75
CA PRO A 96 -8.14 23.02 5.73
C PRO A 96 -7.17 21.97 5.23
N LEU A 97 -7.67 20.89 4.60
CA LEU A 97 -6.86 19.80 4.05
C LEU A 97 -5.98 20.26 2.89
N LYS A 98 -6.54 21.03 1.96
CA LYS A 98 -5.81 21.61 0.82
C LYS A 98 -4.69 22.52 1.28
N LYS A 99 -4.98 23.39 2.25
CA LYS A 99 -3.98 24.28 2.84
C LYS A 99 -2.86 23.47 3.50
N ALA A 100 -3.22 22.47 4.32
CA ALA A 100 -2.26 21.59 4.97
C ALA A 100 -1.31 20.89 3.98
N VAL A 101 -1.87 20.23 2.95
CA VAL A 101 -1.09 19.52 1.92
C VAL A 101 -0.19 20.49 1.16
N ASN A 102 -0.71 21.65 0.72
CA ASN A 102 0.08 22.60 -0.07
C ASN A 102 1.16 23.33 0.74
N GLN A 103 0.99 23.44 2.06
CA GLN A 103 1.97 24.11 2.91
C GLN A 103 3.10 23.18 3.35
N LEU A 104 2.95 21.85 3.18
CA LEU A 104 3.93 20.86 3.63
C LEU A 104 5.33 21.19 3.10
N SER A 105 6.30 21.29 4.00
CA SER A 105 7.72 21.53 3.70
C SER A 105 8.59 20.46 4.35
N CYS A 106 9.86 20.41 3.94
CA CYS A 106 10.81 19.40 4.41
C CYS A 106 11.42 19.73 5.78
N SER A 107 10.61 20.13 6.77
CA SER A 107 11.07 20.32 8.16
C SER A 107 10.17 19.64 9.17
N ARG A 108 10.76 19.09 10.25
CA ARG A 108 10.01 18.35 11.27
C ARG A 108 9.00 19.23 12.00
N GLN A 109 9.34 20.48 12.30
CA GLN A 109 8.41 21.42 12.92
C GLN A 109 7.19 21.65 12.03
N GLN A 110 7.40 21.85 10.74
CA GLN A 110 6.32 22.09 9.79
C GLN A 110 5.46 20.85 9.61
N ILE A 111 6.06 19.66 9.48
CA ILE A 111 5.34 18.39 9.39
C ILE A 111 4.49 18.15 10.64
N ARG A 112 5.04 18.38 11.85
CA ARG A 112 4.28 18.25 13.11
C ARG A 112 3.13 19.25 13.18
N PHE A 113 3.36 20.50 12.78
CA PHE A 113 2.33 21.53 12.76
C PHE A 113 1.19 21.18 11.79
N VAL A 114 1.53 20.81 10.55
CA VAL A 114 0.54 20.40 9.54
C VAL A 114 -0.17 19.12 9.95
N GLY A 115 0.56 18.12 10.41
CA GLY A 115 0.00 16.85 10.88
C GLY A 115 -0.94 17.04 12.07
N GLY A 116 -0.60 17.92 13.01
CA GLY A 116 -1.48 18.29 14.14
C GLY A 116 -2.77 18.96 13.67
N ASN A 117 -2.69 19.88 12.70
CA ASN A 117 -3.87 20.52 12.11
C ASN A 117 -4.77 19.53 11.37
N VAL A 118 -4.18 18.63 10.58
CA VAL A 118 -4.93 17.59 9.84
C VAL A 118 -5.60 16.63 10.81
N THR A 119 -4.87 16.14 11.82
CA THR A 119 -5.38 15.21 12.83
C THR A 119 -6.53 15.83 13.63
N SER A 120 -6.38 17.09 14.04
CA SER A 120 -7.43 17.82 14.77
C SER A 120 -8.67 18.02 13.90
N HIS A 121 -8.48 18.38 12.62
CA HIS A 121 -9.59 18.53 11.68
C HIS A 121 -10.34 17.20 11.46
N LEU A 122 -9.62 16.11 11.22
CA LEU A 122 -10.22 14.77 11.07
C LEU A 122 -10.96 14.33 12.33
N SER A 123 -10.39 14.58 13.51
CA SER A 123 -11.03 14.27 14.81
C SER A 123 -12.33 15.05 14.98
N ASN A 124 -12.33 16.34 14.67
CA ASN A 124 -13.52 17.19 14.75
C ASN A 124 -14.61 16.70 13.79
N GLN A 125 -14.26 16.34 12.55
CA GLN A 125 -15.23 15.80 11.60
C GLN A 125 -15.74 14.41 12.01
N HIS A 126 -14.89 13.60 12.64
CA HIS A 126 -15.28 12.28 13.15
C HIS A 126 -16.33 12.39 14.25
N GLN A 127 -16.17 13.36 15.17
CA GLN A 127 -17.14 13.64 16.23
C GLN A 127 -18.49 14.15 15.70
N GLN A 128 -18.49 14.89 14.58
CA GLN A 128 -19.72 15.42 13.97
C GLN A 128 -20.47 14.37 13.13
N GLY A 129 -19.75 13.41 12.54
CA GLY A 129 -20.38 12.31 11.84
C GLY A 129 -19.43 11.53 10.94
N GLN A 130 -19.63 10.22 10.88
CA GLN A 130 -18.79 9.31 10.10
C GLN A 130 -18.71 9.66 8.60
N HIS A 131 -19.78 10.24 8.04
CA HIS A 131 -19.84 10.67 6.65
C HIS A 131 -18.94 11.89 6.36
N LEU A 132 -18.83 12.85 7.29
CA LEU A 132 -17.93 14.00 7.17
C LEU A 132 -16.47 13.59 7.28
N TYR A 133 -16.16 12.75 8.27
CA TYR A 133 -14.83 12.15 8.43
C TYR A 133 -14.43 11.35 7.19
N SER A 134 -15.29 10.45 6.71
CA SER A 134 -14.99 9.61 5.55
C SER A 134 -14.75 10.45 4.29
N TYR A 135 -15.50 11.53 4.11
CA TYR A 135 -15.26 12.50 3.04
C TYR A 135 -13.85 13.10 3.17
N CYS A 136 -13.51 13.62 4.35
CA CYS A 136 -12.21 14.25 4.60
C CYS A 136 -11.04 13.27 4.41
N LEU A 137 -11.20 12.02 4.85
CA LEU A 137 -10.18 10.99 4.68
C LEU A 137 -9.91 10.69 3.19
N VAL A 138 -10.97 10.48 2.41
CA VAL A 138 -10.87 10.28 0.95
C VAL A 138 -10.23 11.47 0.26
N ARG A 139 -10.65 12.68 0.60
CA ARG A 139 -10.10 13.91 0.01
C ARG A 139 -8.65 14.13 0.41
N LEU A 140 -8.25 13.83 1.64
CA LEU A 140 -6.86 13.92 2.07
C LEU A 140 -5.97 12.97 1.26
N GLY A 141 -6.36 11.70 1.11
CA GLY A 141 -5.63 10.74 0.30
C GLY A 141 -5.53 11.16 -1.17
N ASP A 142 -6.62 11.64 -1.77
CA ASP A 142 -6.62 12.17 -3.14
C ASP A 142 -5.72 13.41 -3.29
N LEU A 143 -5.73 14.33 -2.31
CA LEU A 143 -4.92 15.54 -2.33
C LEU A 143 -3.43 15.23 -2.22
N ILE A 144 -3.03 14.29 -1.36
CA ILE A 144 -1.65 13.84 -1.25
C ILE A 144 -1.22 13.12 -2.54
N ALA A 145 -2.05 12.22 -3.07
CA ALA A 145 -1.76 11.53 -4.32
C ALA A 145 -1.60 12.49 -5.51
N ALA A 146 -2.36 13.60 -5.53
CA ALA A 146 -2.26 14.62 -6.57
C ALA A 146 -0.92 15.38 -6.58
N GLN A 147 -0.16 15.35 -5.48
CA GLN A 147 1.18 15.97 -5.41
C GLN A 147 2.24 15.07 -6.05
N ALA A 148 1.95 13.78 -6.18
CA ALA A 148 2.94 12.78 -6.54
C ALA A 148 3.65 13.06 -7.88
N PRO A 149 3.00 13.48 -8.98
CA PRO A 149 3.67 13.84 -10.23
C PRO A 149 4.89 14.76 -10.07
N GLY A 150 4.78 15.77 -9.19
CA GLY A 150 5.86 16.75 -8.95
C GLY A 150 7.02 16.22 -8.09
N LEU A 151 6.83 15.08 -7.42
CA LEU A 151 7.84 14.53 -6.49
C LEU A 151 9.02 13.86 -7.20
N GLY A 152 8.95 13.66 -8.52
CA GLY A 152 10.08 13.18 -9.31
C GLY A 152 11.30 14.12 -9.21
N ALA A 153 11.06 15.43 -9.11
CA ALA A 153 12.09 16.46 -8.93
C ALA A 153 12.36 16.78 -7.44
N ALA A 154 11.38 16.58 -6.56
CA ALA A 154 11.44 16.94 -5.13
C ALA A 154 11.33 15.69 -4.23
N LYS A 155 12.30 14.76 -4.31
CA LYS A 155 12.26 13.49 -3.57
C LYS A 155 12.19 13.64 -2.05
N GLN A 156 12.82 14.68 -1.50
CA GLN A 156 12.77 14.96 -0.06
C GLN A 156 11.33 15.21 0.42
N LEU A 157 10.50 15.83 -0.41
CA LEU A 157 9.10 16.11 -0.10
C LEU A 157 8.26 14.82 -0.04
N ALA A 158 8.65 13.76 -0.77
CA ALA A 158 8.01 12.44 -0.63
C ALA A 158 8.20 11.85 0.77
N PHE A 159 9.36 12.06 1.41
CA PHE A 159 9.57 11.66 2.81
C PHE A 159 8.75 12.51 3.78
N ALA A 160 8.62 13.82 3.53
CA ALA A 160 7.74 14.67 4.34
C ALA A 160 6.27 14.21 4.28
N TYR A 161 5.77 13.86 3.08
CA TYR A 161 4.43 13.27 2.94
C TYR A 161 4.31 11.91 3.65
N ALA A 162 5.35 11.08 3.61
CA ALA A 162 5.35 9.80 4.33
C ALA A 162 5.25 9.98 5.84
N GLU A 163 5.97 10.95 6.42
CA GLU A 163 5.86 11.28 7.85
C GLU A 163 4.49 11.87 8.20
N LEU A 164 3.92 12.72 7.33
CA LEU A 164 2.54 13.23 7.53
C LEU A 164 1.53 12.07 7.57
N VAL A 165 1.61 11.13 6.62
CA VAL A 165 0.71 9.97 6.57
C VAL A 165 0.90 9.08 7.79
N ALA A 166 2.15 8.89 8.25
CA ALA A 166 2.46 8.16 9.47
C ALA A 166 1.84 8.82 10.70
N MET A 167 2.08 10.12 10.90
CA MET A 167 1.53 10.87 12.03
C MET A 167 0.00 10.81 12.09
N VAL A 168 -0.68 10.94 10.94
CA VAL A 168 -2.15 10.85 10.88
C VAL A 168 -2.63 9.42 11.13
N SER A 169 -1.91 8.41 10.64
CA SER A 169 -2.26 7.00 10.89
C SER A 169 -2.07 6.63 12.36
N ASP A 170 -0.94 7.03 12.97
CA ASP A 170 -0.60 6.81 14.37
C ASP A 170 -1.58 7.49 15.33
N ALA A 171 -2.26 8.55 14.87
CA ALA A 171 -3.32 9.23 15.60
C ALA A 171 -4.70 8.53 15.54
N GLY A 172 -4.78 7.33 14.97
CA GLY A 172 -6.00 6.52 14.90
C GLY A 172 -6.74 6.58 13.55
N PHE A 173 -6.13 7.18 12.51
CA PHE A 173 -6.71 7.25 11.16
C PHE A 173 -5.99 6.31 10.18
N GLU A 174 -5.81 5.05 10.58
CA GLU A 174 -5.04 4.01 9.85
C GLU A 174 -5.53 3.79 8.40
N ASP A 175 -6.84 3.96 8.15
CA ASP A 175 -7.45 3.81 6.82
C ASP A 175 -6.87 4.83 5.80
N LEU A 176 -6.24 5.94 6.24
CA LEU A 176 -5.62 6.93 5.35
C LEU A 176 -4.60 6.29 4.40
N THR A 177 -3.77 5.38 4.89
CA THR A 177 -2.70 4.79 4.09
C THR A 177 -3.27 3.96 2.93
N PHE A 178 -4.34 3.20 3.19
CA PHE A 178 -5.03 2.41 2.16
C PHE A 178 -5.79 3.29 1.17
N VAL A 179 -6.43 4.36 1.65
CA VAL A 179 -7.08 5.38 0.81
C VAL A 179 -6.05 6.02 -0.13
N LEU A 180 -4.90 6.45 0.41
CA LEU A 180 -3.82 7.04 -0.39
C LEU A 180 -3.30 6.05 -1.44
N PHE A 181 -3.03 4.81 -1.06
CA PHE A 181 -2.61 3.79 -2.03
C PHE A 181 -3.66 3.56 -3.10
N ALA A 182 -4.95 3.48 -2.77
CA ALA A 182 -6.01 3.38 -3.78
C ALA A 182 -6.00 4.55 -4.77
N SER A 183 -5.78 5.78 -4.30
CA SER A 183 -5.64 6.96 -5.16
C SER A 183 -4.39 6.86 -6.05
N LEU A 184 -3.24 6.45 -5.51
CA LEU A 184 -2.01 6.23 -6.29
C LEU A 184 -2.19 5.13 -7.35
N HIS A 185 -2.85 4.02 -7.00
CA HIS A 185 -3.11 2.89 -7.89
C HIS A 185 -3.96 3.26 -9.09
N ARG A 186 -4.91 4.20 -8.91
CA ARG A 186 -5.76 4.73 -9.98
C ARG A 186 -4.99 5.67 -10.91
N SER A 187 -4.05 6.45 -10.38
CA SER A 187 -3.27 7.41 -11.16
C SER A 187 -2.07 6.77 -11.86
N CYS A 188 -1.45 5.77 -11.23
CA CYS A 188 -0.27 5.07 -11.75
C CYS A 188 -0.40 3.55 -11.55
N PRO A 189 -0.68 2.76 -12.61
CA PRO A 189 -0.74 1.30 -12.53
C PRO A 189 0.53 0.63 -11.97
N LEU A 190 1.70 1.25 -12.19
CA LEU A 190 2.98 0.76 -11.66
C LEU A 190 3.07 0.88 -10.13
N ALA A 191 2.18 1.63 -9.47
CA ALA A 191 2.07 1.63 -8.02
C ALA A 191 1.47 0.30 -7.47
N VAL A 192 0.80 -0.51 -8.30
CA VAL A 192 0.32 -1.87 -7.97
C VAL A 192 1.03 -2.96 -8.79
N PRO A 193 2.35 -2.87 -8.93
CA PRO A 193 3.12 -3.46 -10.04
C PRO A 193 2.28 -4.06 -11.18
N GLY A 194 1.50 -3.20 -11.85
CA GLY A 194 0.61 -3.58 -12.95
C GLY A 194 0.96 -2.80 -14.21
N LEU A 195 1.02 -3.50 -15.34
CA LEU A 195 1.32 -2.89 -16.65
C LEU A 195 0.22 -3.23 -17.66
N PRO A 196 -0.78 -2.35 -17.84
CA PRO A 196 -1.74 -2.43 -18.93
C PRO A 196 -1.04 -2.38 -20.30
N LYS A 197 -1.57 -3.10 -21.30
CA LYS A 197 -0.98 -3.15 -22.66
C LYS A 197 -0.76 -1.78 -23.31
N SER A 198 -1.65 -0.82 -23.06
CA SER A 198 -1.63 0.53 -23.65
C SER A 198 -1.15 1.61 -22.68
N TYR A 199 -0.34 1.24 -21.67
CA TYR A 199 0.10 2.20 -20.67
C TYR A 199 1.28 3.04 -21.16
N GLU A 200 0.98 4.29 -21.52
CA GLU A 200 1.94 5.27 -22.02
C GLU A 200 2.33 6.34 -20.98
N GLY A 201 2.13 6.08 -19.69
CA GLY A 201 2.30 7.08 -18.61
C GLY A 201 3.61 7.89 -18.69
N ASP A 202 3.53 9.16 -18.30
CA ASP A 202 4.65 10.09 -18.30
C ASP A 202 5.77 9.63 -17.36
N LEU A 203 7.01 9.68 -17.84
CA LEU A 203 8.18 9.16 -17.13
C LEU A 203 8.46 9.94 -15.84
N THR A 204 8.31 11.27 -15.87
CA THR A 204 8.53 12.12 -14.69
C THR A 204 7.45 11.87 -13.64
N GLU A 205 6.20 11.77 -14.07
CA GLU A 205 5.10 11.47 -13.16
C GLU A 205 5.25 10.08 -12.53
N ILE A 206 5.64 9.05 -13.30
CA ILE A 206 5.90 7.70 -12.80
C ILE A 206 6.92 7.75 -11.66
N LYS A 207 8.05 8.46 -11.84
CA LYS A 207 9.04 8.60 -10.75
C LYS A 207 8.42 9.18 -9.49
N GLY A 208 7.58 10.20 -9.63
CA GLY A 208 6.93 10.87 -8.53
C GLY A 208 5.94 9.96 -7.78
N TYR A 209 5.05 9.29 -8.50
CA TYR A 209 4.12 8.31 -7.93
C TYR A 209 4.83 7.18 -7.18
N ILE A 210 5.88 6.61 -7.77
CA ILE A 210 6.63 5.52 -7.15
C ILE A 210 7.45 6.02 -5.95
N SER A 211 7.99 7.23 -6.01
CA SER A 211 8.75 7.80 -4.90
C SER A 211 7.87 7.99 -3.67
N LEU A 212 6.65 8.53 -3.85
CA LEU A 212 5.68 8.67 -2.76
C LEU A 212 5.23 7.32 -2.20
N LEU A 213 4.90 6.38 -3.08
CA LEU A 213 4.53 5.02 -2.69
C LEU A 213 5.62 4.39 -1.81
N ALA A 214 6.87 4.43 -2.28
CA ALA A 214 8.01 3.82 -1.61
C ALA A 214 8.33 4.52 -0.28
N ALA A 215 8.22 5.85 -0.20
CA ALA A 215 8.39 6.61 1.03
C ALA A 215 7.33 6.26 2.09
N VAL A 216 6.05 6.27 1.72
CA VAL A 216 4.94 5.92 2.62
C VAL A 216 5.08 4.46 3.07
N CYS A 217 5.32 3.57 2.12
CA CYS A 217 5.44 2.14 2.38
C CYS A 217 6.59 1.82 3.35
N GLN A 218 7.80 2.35 3.14
CA GLN A 218 8.91 2.03 4.04
C GLN A 218 8.68 2.59 5.45
N ARG A 219 7.99 3.73 5.55
CA ARG A 219 7.74 4.41 6.82
C ARG A 219 6.64 3.72 7.63
N GLN A 220 5.63 3.20 6.95
CA GLN A 220 4.49 2.53 7.57
C GLN A 220 4.77 1.05 7.82
N ASN A 221 5.12 0.32 6.77
CA ASN A 221 5.37 -1.12 6.85
C ASN A 221 6.29 -1.59 5.71
N PRO A 222 7.59 -1.83 5.99
CA PRO A 222 8.52 -2.33 4.99
C PRO A 222 8.15 -3.69 4.36
N ASP A 223 7.25 -4.49 4.96
CA ASP A 223 6.76 -5.74 4.35
C ASP A 223 5.91 -5.48 3.10
N TRP A 224 5.23 -4.33 3.03
CA TRP A 224 4.55 -3.90 1.82
C TRP A 224 5.54 -3.61 0.70
N CYS A 225 6.73 -3.11 1.04
CA CYS A 225 7.77 -2.75 0.08
C CYS A 225 8.43 -4.01 -0.47
N TRP A 226 8.69 -4.98 0.39
CA TRP A 226 9.13 -6.31 0.00
C TRP A 226 8.12 -6.96 -0.95
N SER A 227 6.84 -6.95 -0.58
CA SER A 227 5.76 -7.52 -1.38
C SER A 227 5.63 -6.81 -2.73
N TYR A 228 5.71 -5.47 -2.75
CA TYR A 228 5.72 -4.68 -3.97
C TYR A 228 6.87 -5.09 -4.89
N GLN A 229 8.10 -5.11 -4.37
CA GLN A 229 9.30 -5.43 -5.15
C GLN A 229 9.25 -6.87 -5.70
N ALA A 230 8.84 -7.84 -4.90
CA ALA A 230 8.69 -9.23 -5.35
C ALA A 230 7.65 -9.37 -6.48
N ARG A 231 6.46 -8.74 -6.31
CA ARG A 231 5.43 -8.74 -7.36
C ARG A 231 5.91 -8.05 -8.64
N PHE A 232 6.65 -6.96 -8.48
CA PHE A 232 7.26 -6.20 -9.58
C PHE A 232 8.22 -7.08 -10.39
N LEU A 233 9.26 -7.62 -9.74
CA LEU A 233 10.32 -8.37 -10.41
C LEU A 233 9.84 -9.69 -11.01
N ASN A 234 8.81 -10.31 -10.43
CA ASN A 234 8.31 -11.60 -10.90
C ASN A 234 7.37 -11.50 -12.12
N HIS A 235 6.73 -10.36 -12.36
CA HIS A 235 5.65 -10.26 -13.37
C HIS A 235 5.80 -9.13 -14.39
N LEU A 236 6.53 -8.06 -14.05
CA LEU A 236 6.66 -6.94 -14.96
C LEU A 236 7.85 -7.14 -15.92
N PRO A 237 7.67 -6.92 -17.23
CA PRO A 237 8.77 -6.99 -18.17
C PRO A 237 9.73 -5.82 -17.96
N ALA A 238 11.01 -6.03 -18.26
CA ALA A 238 11.99 -4.95 -18.31
C ALA A 238 11.70 -4.05 -19.52
N THR A 239 11.23 -2.84 -19.25
CA THR A 239 10.95 -1.77 -20.21
C THR A 239 11.45 -0.46 -19.60
N GLU A 240 11.49 0.63 -20.38
CA GLU A 240 11.88 1.94 -19.86
C GLU A 240 11.06 2.36 -18.63
N ARG A 241 9.73 2.29 -18.72
CA ARG A 241 8.81 2.67 -17.65
C ARG A 241 9.00 1.83 -16.38
N THR A 242 9.20 0.52 -16.53
CA THR A 242 9.41 -0.36 -15.38
C THR A 242 10.82 -0.19 -14.80
N ALA A 243 11.83 0.05 -15.62
CA ALA A 243 13.17 0.38 -15.14
C ALA A 243 13.14 1.69 -14.33
N LEU A 244 12.41 2.69 -14.81
CA LEU A 244 12.27 3.98 -14.14
C LEU A 244 11.56 3.86 -12.78
N ALA A 245 10.47 3.08 -12.75
CA ALA A 245 9.77 2.77 -11.51
C ALA A 245 10.68 2.02 -10.53
N LEU A 246 11.43 1.02 -11.00
CA LEU A 246 12.35 0.27 -10.15
C LEU A 246 13.47 1.16 -9.59
N ASP A 247 14.09 2.02 -10.42
CA ASP A 247 15.09 3.00 -9.97
C ASP A 247 14.49 3.90 -8.88
N ALA A 248 13.36 4.56 -9.13
CA ALA A 248 12.70 5.43 -8.15
C ALA A 248 12.38 4.68 -6.84
N PHE A 249 11.85 3.47 -6.92
CA PHE A 249 11.54 2.64 -5.76
C PHE A 249 12.80 2.31 -4.94
N LEU A 250 13.89 1.89 -5.60
CA LEU A 250 15.16 1.54 -4.96
C LEU A 250 15.78 2.76 -4.26
N GLN A 251 15.83 3.92 -4.93
CA GLN A 251 16.38 5.14 -4.33
C GLN A 251 15.67 5.52 -3.03
N MET A 252 14.36 5.27 -2.93
CA MET A 252 13.58 5.59 -1.74
C MET A 252 13.66 4.50 -0.68
N ALA A 253 13.29 3.26 -1.01
CA ALA A 253 13.04 2.20 -0.03
C ALA A 253 14.16 1.13 0.06
N GLY A 254 15.15 1.15 -0.83
CA GLY A 254 16.18 0.11 -0.90
C GLY A 254 17.00 -0.02 0.38
N HIS A 255 17.31 1.10 1.04
CA HIS A 255 18.00 1.09 2.34
C HIS A 255 17.14 0.45 3.45
N ALA A 256 15.87 0.83 3.56
CA ALA A 256 14.97 0.28 4.57
C ALA A 256 14.76 -1.24 4.38
N LEU A 257 14.62 -1.69 3.12
CA LEU A 257 14.54 -3.11 2.78
C LEU A 257 15.82 -3.86 3.14
N HIS A 258 16.99 -3.32 2.82
CA HIS A 258 18.27 -3.95 3.19
C HIS A 258 18.45 -4.00 4.70
N THR A 259 18.07 -2.95 5.42
CA THR A 259 18.14 -2.90 6.89
C THR A 259 17.23 -3.94 7.54
N LYS A 260 16.02 -4.17 7.02
CA LYS A 260 15.07 -5.16 7.55
C LYS A 260 15.39 -6.60 7.13
N PHE A 261 15.63 -6.86 5.85
CA PHE A 261 15.72 -8.21 5.28
C PHE A 261 17.16 -8.69 5.00
N ARG A 262 18.15 -7.80 5.08
CA ARG A 262 19.59 -8.10 5.05
C ARG A 262 19.97 -9.00 3.86
N ARG A 263 20.51 -10.18 4.13
CA ARG A 263 20.97 -11.16 3.12
C ARG A 263 19.89 -11.55 2.11
N GLN A 264 18.60 -11.52 2.48
CA GLN A 264 17.55 -11.81 1.51
C GLN A 264 17.39 -10.67 0.51
N GLN A 265 17.56 -9.42 0.94
CA GLN A 265 17.57 -8.27 0.05
C GLN A 265 18.81 -8.29 -0.87
N ASP A 266 19.97 -8.71 -0.39
CA ASP A 266 21.16 -8.89 -1.24
C ASP A 266 20.90 -9.87 -2.39
N LYS A 267 20.18 -10.98 -2.13
CA LYS A 267 19.76 -11.90 -3.20
C LYS A 267 18.80 -11.26 -4.18
N VAL A 268 17.85 -10.44 -3.70
CA VAL A 268 16.94 -9.70 -4.58
C VAL A 268 17.72 -8.72 -5.46
N PHE A 269 18.73 -8.01 -4.92
CA PHE A 269 19.61 -7.16 -5.73
C PHE A 269 20.40 -7.95 -6.78
N ALA A 270 20.86 -9.16 -6.45
CA ALA A 270 21.46 -10.06 -7.44
C ALA A 270 20.46 -10.44 -8.56
N CYS A 271 19.19 -10.73 -8.22
CA CYS A 271 18.14 -10.97 -9.21
C CYS A 271 17.85 -9.74 -10.08
N VAL A 272 17.86 -8.53 -9.50
CA VAL A 272 17.74 -7.27 -10.26
C VAL A 272 18.88 -7.17 -11.28
N ARG A 273 20.13 -7.40 -10.84
CA ARG A 273 21.32 -7.29 -11.69
C ARG A 273 21.36 -8.33 -12.80
N GLN A 274 21.13 -9.60 -12.46
CA GLN A 274 21.32 -10.73 -13.36
C GLN A 274 20.11 -10.98 -14.28
N GLY A 275 18.91 -10.68 -13.79
CA GLY A 275 17.66 -10.85 -14.53
C GLY A 275 17.21 -9.53 -15.17
N PHE A 276 16.69 -8.62 -14.36
CA PHE A 276 15.98 -7.43 -14.84
C PHE A 276 16.86 -6.51 -15.71
N VAL A 277 18.03 -6.11 -15.20
CA VAL A 277 18.98 -5.23 -15.89
C VAL A 277 19.55 -5.88 -17.16
N ARG A 278 19.82 -7.18 -17.12
CA ARG A 278 20.28 -7.94 -18.29
C ARG A 278 19.22 -7.96 -19.38
N SER A 279 17.96 -8.23 -19.05
CA SER A 279 16.85 -8.19 -19.99
C SER A 279 16.64 -6.78 -20.58
N LEU A 280 16.83 -5.74 -19.77
CA LEU A 280 16.73 -4.35 -20.24
C LEU A 280 17.77 -4.05 -21.33
N GLY A 281 19.02 -4.55 -21.18
CA GLY A 281 20.09 -4.36 -22.15
C GLY A 281 19.96 -5.16 -23.45
N GLN A 282 19.01 -6.11 -23.53
CA GLN A 282 18.72 -6.87 -24.75
C GLN A 282 17.62 -6.21 -25.60
N ALA A 283 16.83 -5.31 -25.01
CA ALA A 283 15.91 -4.48 -25.75
C ALA A 283 16.71 -3.41 -26.52
N LYS A 284 16.30 -3.05 -27.74
CA LYS A 284 16.85 -1.86 -28.43
C LYS A 284 16.53 -0.64 -27.55
N GLY A 285 17.53 -0.15 -26.82
CA GLY A 285 17.36 0.94 -25.85
C GLY A 285 17.37 2.30 -26.53
N SER A 286 16.55 3.22 -26.02
CA SER A 286 16.80 4.65 -26.14
C SER A 286 17.96 5.04 -25.20
N GLU A 287 18.60 6.18 -25.45
CA GLU A 287 19.65 6.74 -24.57
C GLU A 287 19.18 6.85 -23.10
N ASP A 288 17.90 7.18 -22.90
CA ASP A 288 17.26 7.26 -21.59
C ASP A 288 17.21 5.91 -20.85
N VAL A 289 16.97 4.81 -21.57
CA VAL A 289 16.97 3.46 -21.01
C VAL A 289 18.36 3.08 -20.51
N ASP A 290 19.40 3.40 -21.27
CA ASP A 290 20.79 3.12 -20.89
C ASP A 290 21.23 3.95 -19.67
N ALA A 291 20.78 5.20 -19.58
CA ALA A 291 21.00 6.04 -18.41
C ALA A 291 20.33 5.46 -17.14
N VAL A 292 19.07 5.01 -17.24
CA VAL A 292 18.35 4.38 -16.12
C VAL A 292 19.01 3.08 -15.71
N LYS A 293 19.35 2.23 -16.69
CA LYS A 293 20.07 0.97 -16.48
C LYS A 293 21.35 1.21 -15.69
N SER A 294 22.19 2.16 -16.13
CA SER A 294 23.45 2.51 -15.48
C SER A 294 23.26 2.98 -14.04
N ARG A 295 22.17 3.71 -13.73
CA ARG A 295 21.84 4.10 -12.35
C ARG A 295 21.48 2.92 -11.47
N ILE A 296 20.68 1.97 -11.97
CA ILE A 296 20.31 0.76 -11.21
C ILE A 296 21.55 -0.11 -10.97
N GLU A 297 22.39 -0.28 -12.00
CA GLU A 297 23.67 -1.01 -11.87
C GLU A 297 24.55 -0.36 -10.80
N LYS A 298 24.78 0.95 -10.90
CA LYS A 298 25.54 1.70 -9.90
C LYS A 298 24.97 1.55 -8.49
N TYR A 299 23.65 1.64 -8.36
CA TYR A 299 22.98 1.52 -7.05
C TYR A 299 23.26 0.16 -6.39
N VAL A 300 23.19 -0.92 -7.17
CA VAL A 300 23.43 -2.30 -6.70
C VAL A 300 24.93 -2.57 -6.50
N ASP A 301 25.74 -2.32 -7.52
CA ASP A 301 27.16 -2.70 -7.57
C ASP A 301 27.98 -1.90 -6.54
N MET A 302 27.69 -0.60 -6.38
CA MET A 302 28.33 0.24 -5.35
C MET A 302 27.66 0.16 -3.97
N ARG A 303 26.64 -0.70 -3.81
CA ARG A 303 25.88 -0.86 -2.57
C ARG A 303 25.37 0.46 -1.99
N VAL A 304 24.82 1.34 -2.83
CA VAL A 304 24.31 2.67 -2.42
C VAL A 304 23.23 2.54 -1.33
N PHE A 305 22.48 1.43 -1.32
CA PHE A 305 21.51 1.07 -0.29
C PHE A 305 22.10 0.88 1.12
N ALA A 306 23.42 0.80 1.28
CA ALA A 306 24.05 0.65 2.59
C ALA A 306 23.86 1.89 3.48
N SER A 307 23.75 3.08 2.87
CA SER A 307 23.41 4.34 3.55
C SER A 307 21.95 4.71 3.32
N ALA A 308 21.38 5.49 4.25
CA ALA A 308 20.06 6.08 4.08
C ALA A 308 20.00 6.94 2.79
N PRO A 309 18.82 7.04 2.14
CA PRO A 309 18.66 7.92 0.98
C PRO A 309 19.07 9.34 1.31
N LYS A 310 19.82 10.01 0.43
CA LYS A 310 20.30 11.38 0.67
C LYS A 310 19.18 12.34 1.06
N ASP A 311 18.03 12.18 0.41
CA ASP A 311 16.85 13.01 0.58
C ASP A 311 15.95 12.57 1.76
N SER A 312 16.33 11.53 2.51
CA SER A 312 15.54 11.05 3.66
C SER A 312 15.74 11.86 4.93
N HIS A 313 16.81 12.67 4.99
CA HIS A 313 17.04 13.53 6.15
C HIS A 313 16.08 14.72 6.11
N ILE A 314 15.22 14.80 7.13
CA ILE A 314 14.32 15.92 7.37
C ILE A 314 14.90 16.74 8.53
N PRO A 315 15.42 17.96 8.28
CA PRO A 315 15.93 18.85 9.33
C PRO A 315 14.84 19.26 10.32
N GLU A 316 15.25 19.73 11.50
CA GLU A 316 14.28 20.15 12.53
C GLU A 316 13.51 21.40 12.10
N THR A 317 14.24 22.39 11.58
CA THR A 317 13.72 23.66 11.06
C THR A 317 14.02 23.79 9.57
N ASP A 318 13.20 24.56 8.87
CA ASP A 318 13.44 24.86 7.46
C ASP A 318 14.62 25.84 7.33
N GLU A 319 15.74 25.37 6.78
CA GLU A 319 16.93 26.21 6.58
C GLU A 319 16.78 27.17 5.39
N SER A 320 15.73 27.03 4.57
CA SER A 320 15.48 27.89 3.41
C SER A 320 15.14 29.34 3.76
N THR A 321 14.95 29.67 5.04
CA THR A 321 14.68 31.04 5.51
C THR A 321 15.90 31.95 5.68
N HIS A 322 17.13 31.50 5.39
CA HIS A 322 18.35 32.31 5.60
C HIS A 322 18.87 33.09 4.38
N ILE A 323 18.20 33.04 3.22
CA ILE A 323 18.46 34.02 2.15
C ILE A 323 17.49 35.19 2.37
N ARG A 324 17.77 36.03 3.37
CA ARG A 324 17.26 37.40 3.38
C ARG A 324 18.22 38.22 2.53
N CYS A 325 17.75 38.70 1.38
CA CYS A 325 18.37 39.82 0.67
C CYS A 325 18.44 41.06 1.59
#